data_AF-A0A1X1BCQ9-F1
#
_entry.id   AF-A0A1X1BCQ9-F1
#
_cell.length_a   1.000
_cell.length_b   1.000
_cell.length_c   1.000
_cell.angle_alpha   90.00
_cell.angle_beta   90.00
_cell.angle_gamma   90.00
#
_symmetry.space_group_name_H-M   'P 1'
#
loop_
_entity.id
_entity.type
_entity.pdbx_description
1 polymer ?
#
loop_
_entity_poly.entity_id
_entity_poly.type
_entity_poly.pdbx_seq_one_letter_code
_entity_poly.pdbx_strand_id
1 'polypeptide(L)' 'MRAGQRVLWADLSRDPHVQKGTVIAEPVQAWTPNDLTATAPDAGMVAVQWDGDVAPGWEYTQELADAS' A
#
# COMPACT_ATOMS: atom_id res chain seq x y z
N MET A 1 -7.24 -5.72 1.78
CA MET A 1 -7.25 -4.30 2.18
C MET A 1 -8.17 -3.52 1.27
N ARG A 2 -8.72 -2.38 1.72
CA ARG A 2 -9.60 -1.53 0.90
C ARG A 2 -9.09 -0.10 0.76
N ALA A 3 -9.41 0.57 -0.34
CA ALA A 3 -9.13 2.01 -0.48
C ALA A 3 -9.70 2.81 0.71
N GLY A 4 -8.91 3.73 1.25
CA GLY A 4 -9.20 4.50 2.46
C GLY A 4 -8.84 3.82 3.78
N GLN A 5 -8.49 2.53 3.77
CA GLN A 5 -8.08 1.82 4.98
C GLN A 5 -6.72 2.32 5.49
N ARG A 6 -6.62 2.58 6.79
CA ARG A 6 -5.35 2.87 7.47
C ARG A 6 -4.59 1.58 7.73
N VAL A 7 -3.31 1.59 7.41
CA VAL A 7 -2.45 0.41 7.50
C VAL A 7 -1.10 0.74 8.12
N LEU A 8 -0.43 -0.30 8.61
CA LEU A 8 0.94 -0.32 9.08
C LEU A 8 1.59 -1.64 8.69
N TRP A 9 2.91 -1.74 8.80
CA TRP A 9 3.63 -3.00 8.60
C TRP A 9 3.28 -4.03 9.67
N ALA A 10 2.80 -5.21 9.24
CA ALA A 10 2.23 -6.22 10.13
C ALA A 10 3.23 -6.74 11.18
N ASP A 11 4.48 -6.93 10.77
CA ASP A 11 5.58 -7.36 11.64
C ASP A 11 5.98 -6.29 12.67
N LEU A 12 5.76 -5.00 12.35
CA LEU A 12 6.01 -3.85 13.21
C LEU A 12 4.75 -3.35 13.95
N SER A 13 3.65 -4.10 13.93
CA SER A 13 2.36 -3.67 14.52
C SER A 13 2.38 -3.32 16.02
N ARG A 14 3.42 -3.74 16.74
CA ARG A 14 3.63 -3.43 18.16
C ARG A 14 4.59 -2.26 18.41
N ASP A 15 5.27 -1.76 17.38
CA ASP A 15 6.19 -0.64 17.51
C ASP A 15 5.41 0.69 17.52
N PRO A 16 5.52 1.51 18.58
CA PRO A 16 4.86 2.82 18.64
C PRO A 16 5.36 3.81 17.57
N HIS A 17 6.51 3.57 16.97
CA HIS A 17 7.11 4.39 15.91
C HIS A 17 6.89 3.83 14.51
N VAL A 18 6.09 2.76 14.36
CA VAL A 18 5.79 2.19 13.05
C VAL A 18 5.16 3.23 12.13
N GLN A 19 5.66 3.30 10.90
CA GLN A 19 5.08 4.15 9.88
C GLN A 19 3.67 3.66 9.57
N LYS A 20 2.73 4.61 9.49
CA LYS A 20 1.35 4.35 9.09
C LYS A 20 1.11 4.91 7.70
N GLY A 21 0.15 4.34 7.00
CA GLY A 21 -0.21 4.73 5.65
C GLY A 21 -1.69 4.53 5.39
N THR A 22 -2.10 4.93 4.19
CA THR A 22 -3.48 4.78 3.72
C THR A 22 -3.46 4.07 2.38
N VAL A 23 -4.29 3.04 2.23
CA VAL A 23 -4.48 2.37 0.94
C VAL A 23 -5.20 3.33 0.00
N ILE A 24 -4.62 3.64 -1.15
CA ILE A 24 -5.19 4.59 -2.12
C ILE A 24 -5.72 3.91 -3.38
N ALA A 25 -5.23 2.71 -3.69
CA ALA A 25 -5.77 1.90 -4.78
C ALA A 25 -5.64 0.42 -4.47
N GLU A 26 -6.71 -0.32 -4.77
CA GLU A 26 -6.65 -1.76 -4.95
C GLU A 26 -6.19 -2.05 -6.39
N PRO A 27 -5.57 -3.20 -6.68
CA PRO A 27 -5.25 -3.59 -8.04
C PRO A 27 -6.57 -3.78 -8.79
N VAL A 28 -6.96 -2.76 -9.55
CA VAL A 28 -8.12 -2.81 -10.44
C VAL A 28 -7.74 -3.66 -11.65
N GLN A 29 -8.68 -4.46 -12.15
CA GLN A 29 -8.49 -5.38 -13.29
C GLN A 29 -7.96 -4.72 -14.58
N ALA A 30 -8.00 -3.38 -14.67
CA ALA A 30 -7.50 -2.59 -15.79
C ALA A 30 -6.29 -1.75 -15.38
N TRP A 31 -5.13 -2.39 -15.18
CA TRP A 31 -3.86 -1.66 -15.13
C TRP A 31 -3.43 -1.31 -16.57
N THR A 32 -3.11 -0.04 -16.79
CA THR A 32 -2.59 0.47 -18.07
C THR A 32 -1.16 0.96 -17.84
N PRO A 33 -0.16 0.44 -18.58
CA PRO A 33 1.21 0.95 -18.49
C PRO A 33 1.27 2.47 -18.77
N ASN A 34 2.22 3.14 -18.15
CA ASN A 34 2.58 4.52 -18.48
C ASN A 34 4.11 4.68 -18.41
N ASP A 35 4.62 5.87 -18.73
CA ASP A 35 6.06 6.16 -18.78
C ASP A 35 6.80 5.92 -17.44
N LEU A 36 6.07 5.87 -16.33
CA LEU A 36 6.60 5.67 -14.98
C LEU A 36 6.44 4.22 -14.48
N THR A 37 5.45 3.49 -15.00
CA THR A 37 5.16 2.10 -14.59
C THR A 37 4.99 1.24 -15.84
N ALA A 38 6.09 0.60 -16.26
CA ALA A 38 6.10 -0.33 -17.38
C ALA A 38 5.66 -1.76 -16.98
N THR A 39 5.71 -2.08 -15.69
CA THR A 39 5.29 -3.38 -15.14
C THR A 39 4.08 -3.18 -14.25
N ALA A 40 3.09 -4.05 -14.41
CA ALA A 40 1.94 -4.09 -13.51
C ALA A 40 2.39 -4.45 -12.09
N PRO A 41 1.69 -3.98 -11.05
CA PRO A 41 1.88 -4.50 -9.70
C PRO A 41 1.59 -6.00 -9.65
N ASP A 42 2.30 -6.72 -8.78
CA ASP A 42 2.10 -8.15 -8.61
C ASP A 42 0.72 -8.45 -8.01
N ALA A 43 0.25 -9.67 -8.24
CA ALA A 43 -1.00 -10.14 -7.66
C ALA A 43 -0.95 -10.04 -6.12
N GLY A 44 -1.96 -9.41 -5.53
CA GLY A 44 -2.06 -9.23 -4.08
C GLY A 44 -1.34 -7.99 -3.53
N MET A 45 -0.75 -7.15 -4.39
CA MET A 45 -0.25 -5.83 -3.99
C MET A 45 -1.36 -4.77 -4.00
N VAL A 46 -1.23 -3.75 -3.16
CA VAL A 46 -2.08 -2.54 -3.12
C VAL A 46 -1.21 -1.29 -3.11
N ALA A 47 -1.72 -0.17 -3.62
CA ALA A 47 -0.99 1.09 -3.53
C ALA A 47 -1.26 1.73 -2.16
N VAL A 48 -0.19 2.06 -1.43
CA VAL A 48 -0.23 2.70 -0.12
C VAL A 48 0.45 4.06 -0.23
N GLN A 49 -0.24 5.10 0.21
CA GLN A 49 0.39 6.38 0.52
C GLN A 49 0.82 6.35 1.98
N TRP A 50 2.11 6.19 2.23
CA TRP A 50 2.69 6.27 3.56
C TRP A 50 2.72 7.71 4.06
N ASP A 51 2.55 7.88 5.37
CA ASP A 51 2.59 9.20 6.00
C ASP A 51 4.00 9.80 5.87
N GLY A 52 4.08 10.99 5.27
CA GLY A 52 5.35 11.70 5.05
C GLY A 52 6.02 11.42 3.70
N ASP A 53 5.58 10.39 2.97
CA ASP A 53 6.14 10.06 1.67
C ASP A 53 5.58 10.96 0.57
N VAL A 54 6.40 11.27 -0.43
CA VAL A 54 6.04 12.17 -1.54
C VAL A 54 5.19 11.47 -2.61
N ALA A 55 5.30 10.15 -2.71
CA ALA A 55 4.61 9.33 -3.69
C ALA A 55 4.20 7.99 -3.07
N PRO A 56 3.14 7.34 -3.60
CA PRO A 56 2.72 6.04 -3.09
C PRO A 56 3.65 4.90 -3.52
N GLY A 57 3.68 3.84 -2.72
CA GLY A 57 4.34 2.57 -3.00
C GLY A 57 3.35 1.44 -3.23
N TRP A 58 3.77 0.37 -3.92
CA TRP A 58 3.01 -0.87 -4.03
C TRP A 58 3.49 -1.85 -2.96
N GLU A 59 2.57 -2.34 -2.13
CA GLU A 59 2.87 -3.19 -0.99
C GLU A 59 2.02 -4.45 -0.99
N TYR A 60 2.57 -5.58 -0.54
CA TYR A 60 1.78 -6.80 -0.44
C TYR A 60 0.77 -6.72 0.69
N THR A 61 -0.48 -7.06 0.38
CA THR A 61 -1.55 -7.06 1.40
C THR A 61 -1.27 -7.96 2.60
N GLN A 62 -0.45 -9.01 2.44
CA GLN A 62 -0.04 -9.92 3.52
C GLN A 62 1.01 -9.32 4.48
N GLU A 63 1.68 -8.24 4.07
CA GLU A 63 2.67 -7.51 4.88
C GLU A 63 2.03 -6.35 5.66
N LEU A 64 0.75 -6.07 5.41
CA LEU A 64 0.03 -4.96 6.01
C LEU A 64 -0.95 -5.45 7.09
N ALA A 65 -1.06 -4.71 8.17
CA ALA A 65 -2.11 -4.85 9.17
C ALA A 65 -2.96 -3.57 9.27
N ASP A 66 -4.13 -3.68 9.89
CA ASP A 66 -4.98 -2.54 10.19
C ASP A 66 -4.29 -1.61 11.21
N ALA A 67 -4.36 -0.30 10.96
CA ALA A 67 -3.76 0.73 11.82
C ALA A 67 -4.80 1.68 12.45
N SER A 68 -6.08 1.29 12.42
CA SER A 68 -7.19 2.02 13.06
C SER A 68 -7.10 2.05 14.59
#